data_AF-A0A7J5JAR0-F1
#
_entry.id   AF-A0A7J5JAR0-F1
#
_cell.length_a   1.000
_cell.length_b   1.000
_cell.length_c   1.000
_cell.angle_alpha   90.00
_cell.angle_beta   90.00
_cell.angle_gamma   90.00
#
_symmetry.space_group_name_H-M   'P 1'
#
loop_
_entity.id
_entity.type
_entity.pdbx_description
1 polymer ?
#
loop_
_entity_poly.entity_id
_entity_poly.type
_entity_poly.pdbx_seq_one_letter_code
_entity_poly.pdbx_strand_id
1 'polypeptide(L)'
;ARNGLDRAIETLKKNFDYVILDTAPIGMVTDTLLIGRVADLSVYVCRADYTHKAEYTLINELSFEKKLPNLCTVINGVDLKKRKYGYYYGYGKYGKHYGYGKRYGYGYGYGEK
;
A
#
# COMPACT_ATOMS: atom_id res chain seq x y z
N ALA A 1 29.80 21.67 1.12
CA ALA A 1 29.29 20.45 0.46
C ALA A 1 29.77 20.42 -0.99
N ARG A 2 30.11 19.26 -1.56
CA ARG A 2 30.55 19.18 -2.96
C ARG A 2 29.33 19.37 -3.88
N ASN A 3 29.36 20.37 -4.76
CA ASN A 3 28.27 20.70 -5.70
C ASN A 3 28.20 19.73 -6.91
N GLY A 4 28.74 18.51 -6.77
CA GLY A 4 28.85 17.55 -7.86
C GLY A 4 27.48 17.00 -8.29
N LEU A 5 26.64 16.68 -7.31
CA LEU A 5 25.27 16.20 -7.55
C LEU A 5 24.44 17.25 -8.28
N ASP A 6 24.45 18.49 -7.80
CA ASP A 6 23.70 19.60 -8.39
C ASP A 6 24.10 19.83 -9.86
N ARG A 7 25.41 19.85 -10.16
CA ARG A 7 25.91 19.99 -11.53
C ARG A 7 25.52 18.82 -12.43
N ALA A 8 25.53 17.60 -11.92
CA ALA A 8 25.12 16.42 -12.66
C ALA A 8 23.62 16.50 -13.01
N ILE A 9 22.77 16.81 -12.03
CA ILE A 9 21.32 16.95 -12.25
C ILE A 9 21.00 18.08 -13.22
N GLU A 10 21.64 19.25 -13.10
CA GLU A 10 21.47 20.36 -14.06
C GLU A 10 21.87 19.97 -15.49
N THR A 11 22.88 19.12 -15.64
CA THR A 11 23.28 18.61 -16.96
C THR A 11 22.23 17.64 -17.50
N LEU A 12 21.75 16.70 -16.68
CA LEU A 12 20.72 15.74 -17.07
C LEU A 12 19.40 16.44 -17.45
N LYS A 13 18.97 17.43 -16.67
CA LYS A 13 17.75 18.23 -16.93
C LYS A 13 17.75 18.92 -18.30
N LYS A 14 18.94 19.24 -18.86
CA LYS A 14 19.06 19.85 -20.20
C LYS A 14 18.97 18.85 -21.35
N ASN A 15 19.22 17.57 -21.08
CA ASN A 15 19.35 16.54 -22.10
C ASN A 15 18.20 15.52 -22.08
N PHE A 16 17.38 15.50 -21.03
CA PHE A 16 16.29 14.54 -20.85
C PHE A 16 15.03 15.26 -20.36
N ASP A 17 13.87 14.83 -20.86
CA ASP A 17 12.56 15.32 -20.40
C ASP A 17 12.26 14.87 -18.96
N TYR A 18 12.70 13.65 -18.62
CA TYR A 18 12.51 13.05 -17.31
C TYR A 18 13.80 12.38 -16.83
N VAL A 19 14.13 12.60 -15.55
CA VAL A 19 15.27 11.98 -14.88
C VAL A 19 14.75 11.21 -13.66
N ILE A 20 14.91 9.89 -13.66
CA ILE A 20 14.50 9.03 -12.56
C ILE A 20 15.74 8.70 -11.72
N LEU A 21 15.68 8.99 -10.43
CA LEU A 21 16.74 8.71 -9.47
C LEU A 21 16.30 7.54 -8.59
N ASP A 22 16.91 6.37 -8.77
CA ASP A 22 16.69 5.22 -7.89
C ASP A 22 17.57 5.33 -6.64
N THR A 23 17.00 5.05 -5.47
CA THR A 23 17.65 5.27 -4.16
C THR A 23 17.39 4.11 -3.23
N ALA A 24 18.24 3.95 -2.21
CA ALA A 24 18.04 2.95 -1.18
C ALA A 24 16.70 3.15 -0.42
N PRO A 25 16.17 2.10 0.23
CA PRO A 25 14.98 2.22 1.08
C PRO A 25 15.18 3.26 2.19
N ILE A 26 14.27 4.24 2.26
CA ILE A 26 14.29 5.24 3.32
C ILE A 26 14.02 4.56 4.68
N GLY A 27 14.75 4.96 5.71
CA GLY A 27 14.70 4.33 7.04
C GLY A 27 15.89 3.41 7.32
N MET A 28 16.51 2.82 6.29
CA MET A 28 17.78 2.11 6.42
C MET A 28 18.98 3.01 6.12
N VAL A 29 18.83 3.91 5.15
CA VAL A 29 19.90 4.83 4.69
C VAL A 29 19.34 6.24 4.57
N THR A 30 20.19 7.24 4.82
CA THR A 30 19.82 8.67 4.78
C THR A 30 20.05 9.33 3.41
N ASP A 31 20.68 8.64 2.46
CA ASP A 31 21.04 9.16 1.14
C ASP A 31 19.83 9.67 0.34
N THR A 32 18.67 9.05 0.49
CA THR A 32 17.42 9.47 -0.16
C THR A 32 17.02 10.89 0.22
N LEU A 33 17.30 11.34 1.45
CA LEU A 33 17.00 12.71 1.87
C LEU A 33 17.95 13.73 1.20
N LEU A 34 19.22 13.36 1.01
CA LEU A 34 20.18 14.21 0.31
C LEU A 34 19.83 14.33 -1.18
N ILE A 35 19.36 13.25 -1.80
CA ILE A 35 18.91 13.24 -3.19
C ILE A 35 17.58 13.98 -3.34
N GLY A 36 16.69 13.87 -2.36
CA GLY A 36 15.41 14.58 -2.36
C GLY A 36 15.54 16.09 -2.56
N ARG A 37 16.65 16.71 -2.12
CA ARG A 37 16.88 18.15 -2.29
C ARG A 37 16.99 18.62 -3.75
N VAL A 38 17.37 17.73 -4.67
CA VAL A 38 17.56 18.02 -6.10
C VAL A 38 16.42 17.47 -6.97
N ALA A 39 15.47 16.77 -6.35
CA ALA A 39 14.31 16.19 -7.02
C ALA A 39 13.11 17.15 -6.99
N ASP A 40 12.29 17.09 -8.03
CA ASP A 40 11.04 17.87 -8.09
C ASP A 40 9.85 17.08 -7.47
N LEU A 41 9.95 15.75 -7.45
CA LEU A 41 8.95 14.81 -6.95
C LEU A 41 9.63 13.61 -6.29
N SER A 42 9.07 13.13 -5.18
CA SER A 42 9.49 11.88 -4.54
C SER A 42 8.38 10.85 -4.58
N VAL A 43 8.68 9.63 -5.04
CA VAL A 43 7.72 8.52 -5.07
C VAL A 43 8.19 7.42 -4.12
N TYR A 44 7.39 7.17 -3.09
CA TYR A 44 7.61 6.07 -2.15
C TYR A 44 6.85 4.83 -2.61
N VAL A 45 7.56 3.71 -2.78
CA VAL A 45 6.99 2.47 -3.28
C VAL A 45 6.74 1.49 -2.13
N CYS A 46 5.47 1.20 -1.84
CA CYS A 46 5.06 0.18 -0.87
C CYS A 46 4.77 -1.13 -1.60
N ARG A 47 5.41 -2.23 -1.22
CA ARG A 47 5.08 -3.55 -1.77
C ARG A 47 3.93 -4.18 -1.00
N ALA A 48 2.86 -4.53 -1.70
CA ALA A 48 1.73 -5.24 -1.13
C ALA A 48 2.17 -6.59 -0.55
N ASP A 49 1.53 -6.99 0.56
CA ASP A 49 1.82 -8.22 1.32
C ASP A 49 3.27 -8.36 1.83
N TYR A 50 4.09 -7.30 1.77
CA TYR A 50 5.49 -7.32 2.22
C TYR A 50 5.83 -6.14 3.13
N THR A 51 5.41 -4.92 2.78
CA THR A 51 5.65 -3.73 3.60
C THR A 51 4.75 -3.75 4.84
N HIS A 52 5.33 -3.75 6.04
CA HIS A 52 4.59 -3.73 7.29
C HIS A 52 3.84 -2.39 7.48
N LYS A 53 2.65 -2.44 8.10
CA LYS A 53 1.85 -1.23 8.37
C LYS A 53 2.60 -0.19 9.22
N ALA A 54 3.51 -0.61 10.09
CA ALA A 54 4.32 0.29 10.91
C ALA A 54 5.23 1.19 10.08
N GLU A 55 5.67 0.75 8.89
CA GLU A 55 6.50 1.55 7.96
C GLU A 55 5.73 2.74 7.38
N TYR A 56 4.39 2.73 7.43
CA TYR A 56 3.58 3.89 7.06
C TYR A 56 3.62 5.01 8.11
N THR A 57 4.08 4.75 9.33
CA THR A 57 4.32 5.84 10.29
C THR A 57 5.44 6.73 9.77
N LEU A 58 6.52 6.12 9.26
CA LEU A 58 7.66 6.83 8.69
C LEU A 58 7.26 7.71 7.50
N ILE A 59 6.42 7.21 6.58
CA ILE A 59 6.00 8.02 5.43
C ILE A 59 5.15 9.22 5.85
N ASN A 60 4.30 9.06 6.87
CA ASN A 60 3.48 10.14 7.40
C ASN A 60 4.37 11.21 8.07
N GLU A 61 5.38 10.80 8.83
CA GLU A 61 6.37 11.71 9.41
C GLU A 61 7.15 12.47 8.34
N LEU A 62 7.66 11.77 7.32
CA LEU A 62 8.38 12.40 6.20
C LEU A 62 7.52 13.42 5.45
N SER A 63 6.23 13.12 5.27
CA SER A 63 5.27 14.03 4.66
C SER A 63 4.98 15.23 5.56
N PHE A 64 4.77 15.01 6.86
CA PHE A 64 4.46 16.06 7.83
C PHE A 64 5.62 17.03 8.00
N GLU A 65 6.83 16.51 8.11
CA GLU A 65 8.07 17.27 8.23
C GLU A 65 8.56 17.86 6.91
N LYS A 66 7.89 17.54 5.79
CA LYS A 66 8.26 17.98 4.43
C LYS A 66 9.72 17.66 4.08
N LYS A 67 10.20 16.49 4.53
CA LYS A 67 11.58 16.03 4.32
C LYS A 67 11.86 15.61 2.87
N LEU A 68 10.81 15.36 2.09
CA LEU A 68 10.88 15.04 0.67
C LEU A 68 9.93 15.93 -0.14
N PRO A 69 10.33 16.37 -1.34
CA PRO A 69 9.49 17.20 -2.19
C PRO A 69 8.33 16.39 -2.78
N ASN A 70 7.11 16.96 -2.70
CA ASN A 70 5.90 16.45 -3.35
C ASN A 70 5.72 14.92 -3.18
N LEU A 71 5.86 14.44 -1.95
CA LEU A 71 5.89 13.01 -1.64
C LEU A 71 4.57 12.32 -2.05
N CYS A 72 4.69 11.32 -2.92
CA CYS A 72 3.61 10.47 -3.40
C CYS A 72 3.86 9.02 -3.00
N THR A 73 2.79 8.22 -2.87
CA THR A 73 2.90 6.79 -2.54
C THR A 73 2.37 5.93 -3.68
N VAL A 74 3.10 4.89 -4.05
CA VAL A 74 2.68 3.87 -5.03
C VAL A 74 2.63 2.51 -4.35
N ILE A 75 1.49 1.81 -4.48
CA ILE A 75 1.37 0.43 -4.01
C ILE A 75 1.72 -0.50 -5.17
N ASN A 76 2.81 -1.24 -5.03
CA ASN A 76 3.31 -2.19 -6.02
C ASN A 76 2.96 -3.64 -5.62
N GLY A 77 2.79 -4.51 -6.62
CA GLY A 77 2.62 -5.96 -6.40
C GLY A 77 1.25 -6.38 -5.86
N VAL A 78 0.21 -5.57 -6.06
CA VAL A 78 -1.15 -5.92 -5.63
C VAL A 78 -1.68 -7.11 -6.42
N ASP A 79 -1.93 -8.23 -5.75
CA ASP A 79 -2.60 -9.38 -6.36
C ASP A 79 -4.11 -9.16 -6.44
N LEU A 80 -4.58 -8.77 -7.63
CA LEU A 80 -5.99 -8.53 -7.91
C LEU A 80 -6.82 -9.82 -7.94
N LYS A 81 -6.21 -11.01 -8.08
CA LYS A 81 -6.92 -12.30 -8.07
C LYS A 81 -7.31 -12.70 -6.65
N LYS A 82 -6.46 -12.43 -5.65
CA LYS A 82 -6.81 -12.60 -4.22
C LYS A 82 -8.00 -11.73 -3.80
N ARG A 83 -8.23 -10.60 -4.47
CA ARG A 83 -9.38 -9.72 -4.20
C ARG A 83 -10.74 -10.26 -4.66
N LYS A 84 -10.80 -11.28 -5.53
CA LYS A 84 -12.09 -11.84 -6.00
C LYS A 84 -12.91 -12.54 -4.91
N TYR A 85 -12.32 -12.84 -3.75
CA TYR A 85 -12.97 -13.60 -2.67
C TYR A 85 -13.08 -12.86 -1.32
N GLY A 86 -12.74 -11.56 -1.26
CA GLY A 86 -12.49 -10.87 0.01
C GLY A 86 -13.34 -9.64 0.32
N TYR A 87 -14.41 -9.36 -0.43
CA TYR A 87 -15.32 -8.25 -0.12
C TYR A 87 -16.78 -8.72 -0.21
N TYR A 88 -17.25 -9.38 0.85
CA TYR A 88 -18.67 -9.34 1.17
C TYR A 88 -18.83 -8.45 2.39
N TYR A 89 -19.18 -7.19 2.10
CA TYR A 89 -19.87 -6.34 3.06
C TYR A 89 -21.00 -7.18 3.68
N GLY A 90 -20.90 -7.44 4.98
CA GLY A 90 -21.92 -8.16 5.73
C GLY A 90 -23.15 -7.29 5.88
N TYR A 91 -24.05 -7.32 4.90
CA TYR A 91 -25.44 -6.91 5.08
C TYR A 91 -26.34 -7.73 4.15
N GLY A 92 -27.20 -8.54 4.77
CA GLY A 92 -28.48 -8.98 4.24
C GLY A 92 -28.46 -9.90 3.01
N LYS A 93 -28.46 -11.22 3.25
CA LYS A 93 -29.15 -12.16 2.34
C LYS A 93 -29.57 -13.44 3.07
N TYR A 94 -30.48 -13.29 4.03
CA TYR A 94 -31.41 -14.36 4.36
C TYR A 94 -32.28 -14.61 3.14
N GLY A 95 -31.84 -15.51 2.28
CA GLY A 95 -32.54 -15.81 1.05
C GLY A 95 -32.08 -17.12 0.49
N LYS A 96 -32.91 -18.14 0.73
CA LYS A 96 -33.04 -19.37 -0.06
C LYS A 96 -32.11 -20.52 0.34
N HIS A 97 -32.45 -21.16 1.46
CA HIS A 97 -32.26 -22.60 1.61
C HIS A 97 -33.62 -23.30 1.44
N TYR A 98 -34.08 -23.39 0.20
CA TYR A 98 -35.03 -24.44 -0.21
C TYR A 98 -34.20 -25.71 -0.47
N GLY A 99 -33.96 -26.46 0.61
CA GLY A 99 -33.30 -27.76 0.59
C GLY A 99 -34.33 -28.86 0.77
N TYR A 100 -34.54 -29.59 -0.32
CA TYR A 100 -35.44 -30.72 -0.50
C TYR A 100 -35.48 -31.72 0.66
N GLY A 101 -36.68 -32.17 0.99
CA GLY A 101 -36.98 -33.12 2.04
C GLY A 101 -36.34 -34.50 1.85
N LYS A 102 -35.75 -34.98 2.95
CA LYS A 102 -35.54 -36.38 3.36
C LYS A 102 -35.40 -36.30 4.89
N ARG A 103 -35.92 -37.16 5.76
CA ARG A 103 -36.71 -38.39 5.70
C ARG A 103 -36.83 -38.77 7.20
N TYR A 104 -38.05 -38.80 7.75
CA TYR A 104 -38.49 -39.43 9.01
C TYR A 104 -37.67 -39.26 10.31
N GLY A 105 -38.33 -38.72 11.33
CA GLY A 105 -37.91 -38.80 12.73
C GLY A 105 -39.03 -38.32 13.66
N TYR A 106 -39.90 -39.24 14.09
CA TYR A 106 -40.86 -39.04 15.17
C TYR A 106 -40.11 -38.73 16.48
N GLY A 107 -40.56 -37.75 17.24
CA GLY A 107 -40.03 -37.44 18.57
C GLY A 107 -40.89 -36.42 19.31
N TYR A 108 -41.96 -36.91 19.95
CA TYR A 108 -42.71 -36.19 20.97
C TYR A 108 -41.83 -35.98 22.21
N GLY A 109 -41.90 -34.79 22.82
CA GLY A 109 -41.23 -34.50 24.10
C GLY A 109 -41.79 -33.24 24.75
N TYR A 110 -42.87 -33.40 25.51
CA TYR A 110 -43.36 -32.46 26.51
C TYR A 110 -42.48 -32.50 27.77
N GLY A 111 -42.34 -31.35 28.45
CA GLY A 111 -41.80 -31.20 29.82
C GLY A 111 -41.09 -29.85 29.98
N GLU A 112 -41.76 -28.77 30.42
CA GLU A 112 -41.94 -28.38 31.85
C GLU A 112 -40.62 -28.48 32.65
N LYS A 113 -40.03 -27.44 33.23
CA LYS A 113 -40.50 -26.22 33.91
C LYS A 113 -39.40 -25.17 33.92
#